data_AF-D0GMJ7-F1
#
_entry.id   AF-D0GMJ7-F1
#
_cell.length_a   1.000
_cell.length_b   1.000
_cell.length_c   1.000
_cell.angle_alpha   90.00
_cell.angle_beta   90.00
_cell.angle_gamma   90.00
#
_symmetry.space_group_name_H-M   'P 1'
#
loop_
_entity.id
_entity.type
_entity.pdbx_description
1 polymer ?
#
loop_
_entity_poly.entity_id
_entity_poly.type
_entity_poly.pdbx_seq_one_letter_code
_entity_poly.pdbx_strand_id
1 'polypeptide(L)' 'MAVVKDQAQIAAEKLIRSGIKAILNMTTYKLELPKNIVVVDIDISAKLQELNFWRLNINDREE' A
#
# COMPACT_ATOMS: atom_id res chain seq x y z
N MET A 1 -0.73 4.90 -6.56
CA MET A 1 -1.19 4.07 -7.68
C MET A 1 -2.30 3.17 -7.18
N ALA A 2 -3.50 3.27 -7.77
CA ALA A 2 -4.66 2.42 -7.45
C ALA A 2 -5.11 1.71 -8.72
N VAL A 3 -4.56 0.51 -8.94
CA VAL A 3 -4.90 -0.37 -10.06
C VAL A 3 -5.14 -1.77 -9.53
N VAL A 4 -5.79 -2.62 -10.33
CA VAL A 4 -5.94 -4.05 -9.98
C VAL A 4 -4.57 -4.73 -9.91
N LYS A 5 -4.47 -5.74 -9.03
CA LYS A 5 -3.24 -6.49 -8.74
C LYS A 5 -2.46 -6.88 -10.00
N ASP A 6 -3.14 -7.46 -10.98
CA ASP A 6 -2.51 -7.99 -12.20
C ASP A 6 -1.92 -6.89 -13.11
N GLN A 7 -2.32 -5.64 -12.91
CA GLN A 7 -1.82 -4.49 -13.66
C GLN A 7 -0.80 -3.67 -12.87
N ALA A 8 -0.58 -3.96 -11.58
CA ALA A 8 0.25 -3.16 -10.70
C ALA A 8 1.70 -3.05 -11.20
N GLN A 9 2.32 -4.17 -11.55
CA GLN A 9 3.70 -4.20 -12.04
C GLN A 9 3.85 -3.46 -13.38
N ILE A 10 2.97 -3.76 -14.34
CA ILE A 10 3.00 -3.14 -15.68
C ILE A 10 2.80 -1.62 -15.58
N ALA A 11 1.87 -1.17 -14.72
CA ALA A 11 1.66 0.24 -14.48
C ALA A 11 2.88 0.91 -13.82
N ALA A 12 3.50 0.24 -12.83
CA ALA A 12 4.71 0.74 -12.18
C ALA A 12 5.86 0.92 -13.17
N GLU A 13 6.10 -0.07 -14.03
CA GLU A 13 7.14 -0.03 -15.05
C GLU A 13 6.96 1.12 -16.04
N LYS A 14 5.71 1.39 -16.45
CA LYS A 14 5.41 2.54 -17.31
C LYS A 14 5.73 3.87 -16.60
N LEU A 15 5.36 4.00 -15.33
CA LEU A 15 5.62 5.22 -14.55
C LEU A 15 7.13 5.47 -14.37
N ILE A 16 7.92 4.44 -14.07
CA ILE A 16 9.38 4.61 -13.92
C ILE A 16 10.06 4.96 -15.25
N ARG A 17 9.58 4.41 -16.38
CA ARG A 17 10.05 4.75 -17.72
C ARG A 17 9.74 6.20 -18.09
N SER A 18 8.63 6.73 -17.59
CA SER A 18 8.26 8.15 -17.70
C SER A 18 9.03 9.07 -16.75
N GLY A 19 9.95 8.52 -15.93
CA GLY A 19 10.84 9.31 -15.07
C GLY A 19 10.41 9.39 -13.60
N ILE A 20 9.30 8.76 -13.19
CA ILE A 20 8.89 8.73 -11.79
C ILE A 20 9.90 7.93 -10.96
N LYS A 21 10.30 8.48 -9.81
CA LYS A 21 11.29 7.89 -8.89
C LYS A 21 10.70 7.37 -7.59
N ALA A 22 9.45 7.69 -7.29
CA ALA A 22 8.76 7.26 -6.09
C ALA A 22 7.32 6.84 -6.40
N ILE A 23 6.89 5.71 -5.85
CA ILE A 23 5.54 5.17 -6.04
C ILE A 23 4.92 4.90 -4.68
N LEU A 24 3.77 5.52 -4.42
CA LEU A 24 2.86 5.12 -3.36
C LEU A 24 1.99 3.97 -3.88
N ASN A 25 2.28 2.74 -3.47
CA ASN A 25 1.58 1.55 -3.89
C ASN A 25 0.36 1.31 -2.98
N MET A 26 -0.84 1.49 -3.51
CA MET A 26 -2.09 1.21 -2.77
C MET A 26 -2.68 -0.16 -3.12
N THR A 27 -1.88 -1.00 -3.79
CA THR A 27 -2.26 -2.37 -4.12
C THR A 27 -1.70 -3.33 -3.08
N THR A 28 -2.32 -4.50 -2.94
CA THR A 28 -1.81 -5.59 -2.09
C THR A 28 -0.65 -6.35 -2.76
N TYR A 29 -0.20 -5.92 -3.94
CA TYR A 29 0.87 -6.55 -4.69
C TYR A 29 2.19 -5.86 -4.38
N LYS A 30 3.19 -6.65 -3.99
CA LYS A 30 4.54 -6.14 -3.77
C LYS A 30 5.23 -5.93 -5.13
N LEU A 31 5.50 -4.67 -5.47
CA LEU A 31 6.15 -4.30 -6.73
C LEU A 31 7.62 -4.73 -6.75
N GLU A 32 8.08 -5.25 -7.87
CA GLU A 32 9.49 -5.59 -8.11
C GLU A 32 10.12 -4.53 -9.01
N LEU A 33 10.78 -3.55 -8.41
CA LEU A 33 11.38 -2.42 -9.13
C LEU A 33 12.87 -2.28 -8.79
N PRO A 34 13.66 -1.62 -9.65
CA PRO A 34 15.06 -1.33 -9.38
C PRO A 34 15.27 -0.55 -8.08
N LYS A 35 16.42 -0.78 -7.40
CA LYS A 35 16.73 -0.19 -6.07
C LYS A 35 16.74 1.34 -6.02
N ASN A 36 16.86 2.02 -7.16
CA ASN A 36 16.82 3.48 -7.24
C ASN A 36 15.39 4.06 -7.30
N ILE A 37 14.37 3.21 -7.17
CA ILE A 37 12.96 3.61 -7.08
C ILE A 37 12.47 3.39 -5.66
N VAL A 38 11.90 4.43 -5.05
CA VAL A 38 11.32 4.35 -3.71
C VAL A 38 9.87 3.86 -3.82
N VAL A 39 9.51 2.82 -3.08
CA VAL A 39 8.13 2.32 -3.00
C VAL A 39 7.66 2.40 -1.56
N VAL A 40 6.48 2.97 -1.36
CA VAL A 40 5.78 2.97 -0.07
C VAL A 40 4.47 2.22 -0.25
N ASP A 41 4.32 1.11 0.44
CA ASP A 41 3.12 0.29 0.39
C ASP A 41 2.09 0.78 1.43
N ILE A 42 0.85 0.99 0.97
CA ILE A 42 -0.30 1.23 1.84
C ILE A 42 -1.15 -0.04 1.87
N ASP A 43 -1.19 -0.68 3.03
CA ASP A 43 -2.15 -1.73 3.34
C ASP A 43 -3.35 -1.15 4.10
N ILE A 44 -4.38 -0.75 3.35
CA ILE A 44 -5.62 -0.21 3.91
C ILE A 44 -6.33 -1.28 4.75
N SER A 45 -6.25 -2.56 4.37
CA SER A 45 -6.88 -3.66 5.09
C SER A 45 -6.30 -3.79 6.49
N ALA A 46 -4.96 -3.71 6.62
CA ALA A 46 -4.29 -3.68 7.92
C ALA A 46 -4.73 -2.49 8.77
N LYS A 47 -4.88 -1.30 8.17
CA LYS A 47 -5.36 -0.10 8.88
C LYS A 47 -6.81 -0.20 9.34
N LEU A 48 -7.67 -0.85 8.58
CA LEU A 48 -9.06 -1.11 8.99
C LEU A 48 -9.14 -2.19 10.07
N GLN A 49 -8.26 -3.20 10.04
CA GLN A 49 -8.14 -4.18 11.12
C GLN A 49 -7.68 -3.52 12.43
N GLU A 50 -6.67 -2.66 12.35
CA GLU A 50 -6.20 -1.85 13.48
C GLU A 50 -7.34 -0.98 14.05
N LEU A 51 -8.09 -0.29 13.18
CA LEU A 51 -9.25 0.50 13.60
C LEU A 51 -10.32 -0.36 14.28
N ASN A 52 -10.61 -1.56 13.75
CA ASN A 52 -11.55 -2.49 14.35
C ASN A 52 -11.08 -2.98 15.72
N PHE A 53 -9.79 -3.26 15.88
CA PHE A 53 -9.22 -3.61 17.18
C PHE A 53 -9.49 -2.50 18.21
N TRP A 54 -9.20 -1.25 17.88
CA TRP A 54 -9.46 -0.13 18.78
C TRP A 54 -10.94 0.02 19.10
N ARG A 55 -11.81 -0.07 18.09
CA ARG A 55 -13.26 0.01 18.26
C ARG A 55 -13.80 -1.02 19.25
N LEU A 56 -13.26 -2.24 19.24
CA LEU A 56 -13.71 -3.33 20.12
C LEU A 56 -13.14 -3.22 21.54
N ASN A 57 -11.92 -2.73 21.69
CA ASN A 57 -11.20 -2.69 22.97
C ASN A 57 -11.20 -1.32 23.65
N ILE A 58 -11.98 -0.35 23.14
CA ILE A 58 -12.04 1.01 23.71
C ILE A 58 -12.76 1.03 25.06
N ASN A 59 -13.76 0.16 25.24
CA ASN A 59 -14.57 0.07 26.46
C ASN A 59 -13.95 -0.85 27.53
N ASP A 60 -13.03 -1.75 27.16
CA ASP A 60 -12.32 -2.65 28.09
C ASP A 60 -11.29 -1.93 28.97
N ARG A 61 -11.11 -0.61 28.81
CA ARG A 61 -10.16 0.21 29.59
C ARG A 61 -10.82 1.08 30.66
N GLU A 62 -12.15 1.03 30.79
CA GLU A 62 -12.91 1.84 31.76
C GLU A 62 -13.42 1.05 32.99
N GLU A 63 -13.06 -0.23 33.12
CA GLU A 63 -13.21 -1.05 34.35
C GLU A 63 -11.86 -1.32 35.02
#